data_AF-A0A1G2Z6J6-F1
#
_entry.id   AF-A0A1G2Z6J6-F1
#
_cell.length_a   1.000
_cell.length_b   1.000
_cell.length_c   1.000
_cell.angle_alpha   90.00
_cell.angle_beta   90.00
_cell.angle_gamma   90.00
#
_symmetry.space_group_name_H-M   'P 1'
#
loop_
_entity.id
_entity.type
_entity.pdbx_description
1 polymer ?
#
loop_
_entity_poly.entity_id
_entity_poly.type
_entity_poly.pdbx_seq_one_letter_code
_entity_poly.pdbx_strand_id
1 'polypeptide(L)'
;MEVEGTGVIPTEGLYDTVYDWDMRIQMSDGVKMTFKPGGDSTKFIGPDGWVRIWWGGIDAEPKSLLQSKIGPDDVHLAVSGDQHQDFVDCMKSRRQPVSPIVDAVRSDVISLLCNIAVRTGRKIQWNSKEEVIVGDEEASRMTSRPMRAPWTL
;
A
#
# COMPACT_ATOMS: atom_id res chain seq x y z
N MET A 1 6.19 -6.02 -10.43
CA MET A 1 5.77 -6.39 -9.07
C MET A 1 4.99 -7.69 -9.15
N GLU A 2 5.21 -8.60 -8.21
CA GLU A 2 4.49 -9.87 -8.13
C GLU A 2 3.70 -9.92 -6.81
N VAL A 3 2.45 -10.39 -6.87
CA VAL A 3 1.56 -10.49 -5.70
C VAL A 3 0.96 -11.88 -5.64
N GLU A 4 1.09 -12.57 -4.50
CA GLU A 4 0.48 -13.87 -4.27
C GLU A 4 0.06 -14.03 -2.81
N GLY A 5 -0.92 -14.88 -2.56
CA GLY A 5 -1.37 -15.12 -1.20
C GLY A 5 -2.74 -15.77 -1.15
N THR A 6 -3.26 -15.84 0.06
CA THR A 6 -4.58 -16.41 0.36
C THR A 6 -5.40 -15.39 1.15
N GLY A 7 -6.72 -15.53 1.12
CA GLY A 7 -7.59 -14.75 1.99
C GLY A 7 -8.95 -15.41 2.13
N VAL A 8 -9.74 -14.89 3.06
CA VAL A 8 -11.08 -15.40 3.37
C VAL A 8 -12.12 -14.37 2.96
N ILE A 9 -13.07 -14.82 2.14
CA ILE A 9 -14.22 -14.05 1.68
C ILE A 9 -15.46 -14.61 2.37
N PRO A 10 -16.33 -13.77 2.96
CA PRO A 10 -17.57 -14.24 3.59
C PRO A 10 -18.44 -14.98 2.58
N THR A 11 -18.98 -16.14 2.98
CA THR A 11 -19.93 -16.91 2.18
C THR A 11 -21.39 -16.58 2.49
N GLU A 12 -21.62 -15.81 3.55
CA GLU A 12 -22.93 -15.37 4.02
C GLU A 12 -22.87 -13.91 4.51
N GLY A 13 -24.05 -13.28 4.66
CA GLY A 13 -24.17 -11.88 5.08
C GLY A 13 -24.27 -10.89 3.92
N LEU A 14 -24.05 -9.61 4.23
CA LEU A 14 -24.26 -8.50 3.29
C LEU A 14 -23.01 -8.09 2.50
N TYR A 15 -21.84 -8.58 2.87
CA TYR A 15 -20.55 -8.11 2.36
C TYR A 15 -19.73 -9.27 1.80
N ASP A 16 -19.01 -9.02 0.71
CA ASP A 16 -18.09 -9.96 0.06
C ASP A 16 -16.62 -9.50 0.19
N THR A 17 -16.33 -8.64 1.17
CA THR A 17 -15.00 -8.06 1.36
C THR A 17 -14.07 -9.07 2.02
N VAL A 18 -12.85 -9.20 1.48
CA VAL A 18 -11.78 -10.03 2.09
C VAL A 18 -11.50 -9.50 3.49
N TYR A 19 -11.66 -10.32 4.53
CA TYR A 19 -11.51 -9.89 5.94
C TYR A 19 -10.31 -10.54 6.66
N ASP A 20 -9.76 -11.60 6.08
CA ASP A 20 -8.52 -12.23 6.54
C ASP A 20 -7.65 -12.53 5.31
N TRP A 21 -6.34 -12.34 5.41
CA TRP A 21 -5.40 -12.48 4.30
C TRP A 21 -3.96 -12.79 4.72
N ASP A 22 -3.22 -13.46 3.85
CA ASP A 22 -1.78 -13.68 3.99
C ASP A 22 -1.13 -13.47 2.63
N MET A 23 -0.61 -12.26 2.41
CA MET A 23 -0.08 -11.81 1.14
C MET A 23 1.43 -11.66 1.17
N ARG A 24 2.08 -12.15 0.12
CA ARG A 24 3.49 -11.96 -0.20
C ARG A 24 3.59 -11.11 -1.46
N ILE A 25 4.39 -10.06 -1.37
CA ILE A 25 4.54 -9.09 -2.45
C ILE A 25 6.02 -8.90 -2.72
N GLN A 26 6.41 -9.04 -3.98
CA GLN A 26 7.73 -8.69 -4.46
C GLN A 26 7.64 -7.42 -5.29
N MET A 27 8.14 -6.32 -4.74
CA MET A 27 8.22 -5.03 -5.41
C MET A 27 9.21 -5.09 -6.57
N SER A 28 9.05 -4.19 -7.55
CA SER A 28 9.89 -4.17 -8.75
C SER A 28 11.37 -3.85 -8.48
N ASP A 29 11.68 -3.23 -7.35
CA ASP A 29 13.03 -2.95 -6.85
C ASP A 29 13.61 -4.10 -5.99
N GLY A 30 12.87 -5.21 -5.83
CA GLY A 30 13.28 -6.37 -5.07
C GLY A 30 12.86 -6.37 -3.60
N VAL A 31 12.27 -5.28 -3.08
CA VAL A 31 11.74 -5.26 -1.72
C VAL A 31 10.65 -6.32 -1.57
N LYS A 32 10.74 -7.11 -0.51
CA LYS A 32 9.74 -8.12 -0.16
C LYS A 32 8.86 -7.59 0.96
N MET A 33 7.56 -7.62 0.74
CA MET A 33 6.56 -7.19 1.70
C MET A 33 5.64 -8.34 2.07
N THR A 34 5.31 -8.41 3.36
CA THR A 34 4.29 -9.31 3.91
C THR A 34 3.13 -8.45 4.38
N PHE A 35 1.94 -8.72 3.88
CA PHE A 35 0.73 -7.97 4.20
C PHE A 35 -0.32 -8.94 4.73
N LYS A 36 -0.69 -8.79 6.01
CA LYS A 36 -1.62 -9.66 6.74
C LYS A 36 -2.45 -8.81 7.70
N PRO A 37 -3.65 -9.26 8.11
CA PRO A 37 -4.36 -8.69 9.24
C PRO A 37 -3.53 -8.79 10.52
N GLY A 38 -3.83 -7.93 11.47
CA GLY A 38 -3.12 -7.85 12.74
C GLY A 38 -3.19 -6.43 13.30
N GLY A 39 -2.17 -6.04 14.06
CA GLY A 39 -2.07 -4.69 14.59
C GLY A 39 -1.68 -3.67 13.51
N ASP A 40 -2.13 -2.42 13.71
CA ASP A 40 -1.87 -1.27 12.84
C ASP A 40 -0.40 -0.83 12.89
N SER A 41 0.48 -1.64 12.30
CA SER A 41 1.91 -1.37 12.32
C SER A 41 2.59 -1.72 11.02
N THR A 42 3.59 -0.92 10.66
CA THR A 42 4.52 -1.23 9.57
C THR A 42 5.89 -1.54 10.16
N LYS A 43 6.53 -2.61 9.69
CA LYS A 43 7.88 -3.00 10.09
C LYS A 43 8.81 -2.98 8.89
N PHE A 44 9.85 -2.16 8.98
CA PHE A 44 10.95 -2.08 8.02
C PHE A 44 12.10 -2.95 8.54
N ILE A 45 12.67 -3.77 7.66
CA ILE A 45 13.77 -4.69 8.00
C ILE A 45 14.92 -4.39 7.04
N GLY A 46 16.08 -4.08 7.60
CA GLY A 46 17.32 -3.80 6.88
C GLY A 46 18.47 -4.67 7.38
N PRO A 47 19.67 -4.48 6.83
CA PRO A 47 20.85 -5.27 7.22
C PRO A 47 21.25 -5.08 8.69
N ASP A 48 20.99 -3.90 9.25
CA ASP A 48 21.40 -3.55 10.62
C ASP A 48 20.33 -3.85 11.68
N GLY A 49 19.17 -4.36 11.28
CA GLY A 49 18.06 -4.61 12.20
C GLY A 49 16.68 -4.30 11.63
N TRP A 50 15.72 -3.99 12.51
CA TRP A 50 14.37 -3.61 12.12
C TRP A 50 13.84 -2.43 12.93
N VAL A 51 12.93 -1.67 12.31
CA VAL A 51 12.14 -0.61 12.94
C VAL A 51 10.66 -0.88 12.68
N ARG A 52 9.82 -0.80 13.72
CA ARG A 52 8.38 -1.00 13.65
C ARG A 52 7.67 0.24 14.19
N ILE A 53 6.68 0.74 13.46
CA ILE A 53 5.92 1.96 13.82
C ILE A 53 4.43 1.62 13.82
N TRP A 54 3.66 2.19 14.75
CA TRP A 54 2.21 2.08 14.84
C TRP A 54 1.61 3.37 15.42
N TRP A 55 0.28 3.45 15.49
CA TRP A 55 -0.39 4.58 16.10
C TRP A 55 -0.07 4.67 17.60
N GLY A 56 0.80 5.61 17.97
CA GLY A 56 1.22 5.84 19.35
C GLY A 56 2.57 5.25 19.74
N GLY A 57 3.36 4.69 18.82
CA GLY A 57 4.69 4.20 19.18
C GLY A 57 5.60 3.79 18.03
N ILE A 58 6.87 3.63 18.41
CA ILE A 58 7.94 3.11 17.58
C ILE A 58 8.76 2.13 18.41
N ASP A 59 9.23 1.07 17.78
CA ASP A 59 10.19 0.16 18.36
C ASP A 59 11.25 -0.27 17.34
N ALA A 60 12.40 -0.71 17.80
CA ALA A 60 13.47 -1.20 16.95
C ALA A 60 14.32 -2.27 17.62
N GLU A 61 15.03 -3.04 16.80
CA GLU A 61 16.11 -3.92 17.22
C GLU A 61 17.27 -3.76 16.24
N PRO A 62 18.48 -3.38 16.69
CA PRO A 62 18.81 -3.00 18.07
C PRO A 62 18.16 -1.67 18.48
N LYS A 63 17.93 -1.46 19.79
CA LYS A 63 17.33 -0.23 20.34
C LYS A 63 18.12 1.04 20.00
N SER A 64 19.41 0.92 19.70
CA SER A 64 20.27 2.02 19.24
C SER A 64 19.75 2.69 17.97
N LEU A 65 18.99 1.97 17.12
CA LEU A 65 18.38 2.55 15.92
C LEU A 65 17.39 3.69 16.24
N LEU A 66 16.76 3.67 17.43
CA LEU A 66 15.86 4.75 17.88
C LEU A 66 16.60 6.06 18.22
N GLN A 67 17.92 5.99 18.38
CA GLN A 67 18.79 7.15 18.65
C GLN A 67 19.52 7.62 17.39
N SER A 68 19.25 7.00 16.24
CA SER A 68 19.83 7.40 14.96
C SER A 68 19.43 8.84 14.64
N LYS A 69 20.39 9.62 14.14
CA LYS A 69 20.18 10.99 13.69
C LYS A 69 20.41 11.05 12.20
N ILE A 70 19.40 11.49 11.47
CA ILE A 70 19.56 11.83 10.06
C ILE A 70 20.42 13.10 9.95
N GLY A 71 21.46 13.04 9.14
CA GLY A 71 22.35 14.14 8.84
C GLY A 71 21.70 15.22 7.98
N PRO A 72 22.37 16.37 7.77
CA PRO A 72 21.84 17.45 6.94
C PRO A 72 21.66 17.05 5.47
N ASP A 73 22.48 16.12 4.98
CA ASP A 73 22.47 15.65 3.59
C ASP A 73 21.61 14.39 3.37
N ASP A 74 21.00 13.86 4.42
CA ASP A 74 20.09 12.71 4.33
C ASP A 74 18.72 13.13 3.74
N VAL A 75 17.87 12.15 3.44
CA VAL A 75 16.52 12.40 2.96
C VAL A 75 15.65 12.93 4.10
N HIS A 76 15.21 14.18 3.98
CA HIS A 76 14.23 14.81 4.88
C HIS A 76 12.84 14.83 4.22
N LEU A 77 11.91 14.03 4.76
CA LEU A 77 10.53 14.01 4.28
C LEU A 77 9.75 15.20 4.83
N ALA A 78 8.73 15.65 4.08
CA ALA A 78 7.85 16.71 4.52
C ALA A 78 7.11 16.32 5.81
N VAL A 79 7.14 17.20 6.81
CA VAL A 79 6.48 16.98 8.10
C VAL A 79 5.13 17.70 8.09
N SER A 80 4.06 16.94 8.34
CA SER A 80 2.72 17.49 8.57
C SER A 80 2.15 16.90 9.85
N GLY A 81 1.69 17.77 10.75
CA GLY A 81 1.04 17.36 12.00
C GLY A 81 -0.46 17.13 11.86
N ASP A 82 -1.08 17.69 10.81
CA ASP A 82 -2.52 17.56 10.54
C ASP A 82 -2.80 17.63 9.04
N GLN A 83 -3.48 16.60 8.51
CA GLN A 83 -3.73 16.49 7.07
C GLN A 83 -4.77 17.51 6.56
N HIS A 84 -5.74 17.92 7.39
CA HIS A 84 -6.76 18.88 6.99
C HIS A 84 -6.17 20.29 6.84
N GLN A 85 -5.33 20.69 7.80
CA GLN A 85 -4.62 21.95 7.75
C GLN A 85 -3.62 21.99 6.61
N ASP A 86 -2.85 20.91 6.38
CA ASP A 86 -1.93 20.83 5.23
C ASP A 86 -2.69 21.03 3.90
N PHE A 87 -3.86 20.42 3.75
CA PHE A 87 -4.71 20.63 2.57
C PHE A 87 -5.12 22.09 2.38
N VAL A 88 -5.61 22.75 3.44
CA VAL A 88 -5.99 24.18 3.39
C VAL A 88 -4.81 25.07 3.04
N ASP A 89 -3.64 24.80 3.62
CA ASP A 89 -2.43 25.58 3.36
C ASP A 89 -1.92 25.37 1.94
N CYS A 90 -2.01 24.14 1.40
CA CYS A 90 -1.69 23.84 0.02
C CYS A 90 -2.64 24.54 -0.96
N MET A 91 -3.93 24.61 -0.66
CA MET A 91 -4.88 25.37 -1.49
C MET A 91 -4.52 26.86 -1.55
N LYS A 92 -4.15 27.45 -0.41
CA LYS A 92 -3.79 28.88 -0.32
C LYS A 92 -2.47 29.18 -1.01
N SER A 93 -1.44 28.38 -0.74
CA SER A 93 -0.07 28.59 -1.23
C SER A 93 0.17 28.03 -2.62
N ARG A 94 -0.73 27.17 -3.12
CA ARG A 94 -0.58 26.40 -4.36
C ARG A 94 0.62 25.43 -4.37
N ARG A 95 1.15 25.06 -3.20
CA ARG A 95 2.14 23.98 -3.07
C ARG A 95 1.48 22.60 -3.10
N GLN A 96 2.29 21.56 -3.32
CA GLN A 96 1.84 20.16 -3.26
C GLN A 96 1.57 19.73 -1.80
N PRO A 97 0.48 18.97 -1.55
CA PRO A 97 0.20 18.39 -0.23
C PRO A 97 1.21 17.29 0.12
N VAL A 98 1.33 16.99 1.42
CA VAL A 98 2.19 15.91 1.94
C VAL A 98 1.80 14.53 1.40
N SER A 99 0.52 14.36 1.07
CA SER A 99 -0.06 13.14 0.49
C SER A 99 -0.61 13.41 -0.90
N PRO A 100 0.23 13.45 -1.96
CA PRO A 100 -0.22 13.69 -3.32
C PRO A 100 -0.99 12.50 -3.90
N ILE A 101 -1.86 12.76 -4.88
CA ILE A 101 -2.73 11.74 -5.49
C ILE A 101 -1.95 10.53 -6.05
N VAL A 102 -0.75 10.76 -6.60
CA VAL A 102 0.07 9.68 -7.17
C VAL A 102 0.47 8.66 -6.11
N ASP A 103 0.76 9.09 -4.88
CA ASP A 103 1.14 8.20 -3.80
C ASP A 103 -0.07 7.41 -3.30
N ALA A 104 -1.24 8.04 -3.24
CA ALA A 104 -2.50 7.36 -2.92
C ALA A 104 -2.85 6.27 -3.95
N VAL A 105 -2.71 6.57 -5.25
CA VAL A 105 -2.94 5.58 -6.31
C VAL A 105 -1.97 4.41 -6.15
N ARG A 106 -0.68 4.68 -5.92
CA ARG A 106 0.34 3.64 -5.75
C ARG A 106 0.09 2.75 -4.53
N SER A 107 -0.36 3.32 -3.41
CA SER A 107 -0.70 2.53 -2.23
C SER A 107 -1.93 1.65 -2.46
N ASP A 108 -2.96 2.18 -3.13
CA ASP A 108 -4.21 1.45 -3.37
C ASP A 108 -4.04 0.29 -4.36
N VAL A 109 -3.18 0.46 -5.38
CA VAL A 109 -2.86 -0.60 -6.35
C VAL A 109 -2.40 -1.89 -5.65
N ILE A 110 -1.62 -1.78 -4.56
CA ILE A 110 -1.15 -2.93 -3.80
C ILE A 110 -2.33 -3.72 -3.22
N SER A 111 -3.24 -3.03 -2.53
CA SER A 111 -4.43 -3.66 -1.92
C SER A 111 -5.38 -4.24 -2.96
N LEU A 112 -5.57 -3.55 -4.08
CA LEU A 112 -6.41 -4.00 -5.19
C LEU A 112 -5.85 -5.27 -5.84
N LEU A 113 -4.54 -5.32 -6.11
CA LEU A 113 -3.89 -6.51 -6.66
C LEU A 113 -3.93 -7.68 -5.67
N CYS A 114 -3.78 -7.43 -4.37
CA CYS A 114 -3.97 -8.46 -3.35
C CYS A 114 -5.38 -9.04 -3.38
N ASN A 115 -6.42 -8.19 -3.45
CA ASN A 115 -7.80 -8.64 -3.55
C ASN A 115 -8.02 -9.49 -4.82
N ILE A 116 -7.46 -9.09 -5.97
CA ILE A 116 -7.55 -9.86 -7.22
C ILE A 116 -6.85 -11.23 -7.07
N ALA A 117 -5.65 -11.26 -6.47
CA ALA A 117 -4.92 -12.50 -6.21
C ALA A 117 -5.74 -13.47 -5.33
N VAL A 118 -6.36 -12.97 -4.25
CA VAL A 118 -7.22 -13.76 -3.37
C VAL A 118 -8.44 -14.31 -4.10
N ARG A 119 -9.17 -13.46 -4.83
CA ARG A 119 -10.41 -13.85 -5.52
C ARG A 119 -10.18 -14.86 -6.64
N THR A 120 -9.04 -14.76 -7.31
CA THR A 120 -8.70 -15.64 -8.43
C THR A 120 -7.91 -16.87 -8.01
N GLY A 121 -7.33 -16.88 -6.81
CA GLY A 121 -6.43 -17.94 -6.33
C GLY A 121 -5.12 -18.03 -7.12
N ARG A 122 -4.71 -16.94 -7.79
CA ARG A 122 -3.55 -16.90 -8.69
C ARG A 122 -2.51 -15.90 -8.22
N LYS A 123 -1.25 -16.15 -8.60
CA LYS A 123 -0.18 -15.16 -8.53
C LYS A 123 -0.38 -14.11 -9.62
N ILE A 124 -0.41 -12.84 -9.24
CA ILE A 124 -0.61 -11.70 -10.13
C ILE A 124 0.72 -11.05 -10.48
N GLN A 125 0.95 -10.86 -11.78
CA GLN A 125 2.11 -10.17 -12.32
C GLN A 125 1.72 -8.77 -12.78
N TRP A 126 2.25 -7.75 -12.12
CA TRP A 126 1.94 -6.34 -12.39
C TRP A 126 3.12 -5.62 -13.05
N ASN A 127 2.87 -5.06 -14.22
CA ASN A 127 3.77 -4.12 -14.87
C ASN A 127 3.48 -2.70 -14.35
N SER A 128 4.34 -2.20 -13.47
CA SER A 128 4.17 -0.88 -12.85
C SER A 128 4.45 0.31 -13.77
N LYS A 129 5.02 0.09 -14.96
CA LYS A 129 5.24 1.17 -15.94
C LYS A 129 4.02 1.38 -16.83
N GLU A 130 3.46 0.27 -17.29
CA GLU A 130 2.27 0.26 -18.16
C GLU A 130 0.96 0.21 -17.37
N GLU A 131 1.05 -0.01 -16.05
CA GLU A 131 -0.10 -0.16 -15.14
C GLU A 131 -1.09 -1.25 -15.59
N VAL A 132 -0.55 -2.44 -15.91
CA VAL A 132 -1.35 -3.60 -16.35
C VAL A 132 -0.96 -4.90 -15.66
N ILE A 133 -1.94 -5.81 -15.56
CA ILE A 133 -1.69 -7.21 -15.23
C ILE A 133 -1.20 -7.93 -16.49
N VAL A 134 -0.10 -8.67 -16.36
CA VAL A 134 0.57 -9.33 -17.49
C VAL A 134 0.06 -10.75 -17.66
N GLY A 135 -0.42 -11.09 -18.86
CA GLY A 135 -0.73 -12.47 -19.25
C GLY A 135 -1.97 -13.09 -18.61
N ASP A 136 -2.83 -12.29 -17.96
CA ASP A 136 -4.05 -12.75 -17.29
C ASP A 136 -5.24 -11.85 -17.62
N GLU A 137 -5.97 -12.17 -18.68
CA GLU A 137 -7.11 -11.38 -19.15
C GLU A 137 -8.27 -11.35 -18.14
N GLU A 138 -8.48 -12.43 -17.40
CA GLU A 138 -9.56 -12.48 -16.40
C GLU A 138 -9.26 -11.57 -15.23
N ALA A 139 -8.05 -11.66 -14.66
CA ALA A 139 -7.61 -10.74 -13.61
C ALA A 139 -7.58 -9.29 -14.11
N SER A 140 -7.16 -9.06 -15.36
CA SER A 140 -7.13 -7.72 -15.97
C SER A 140 -8.51 -7.09 -16.04
N ARG A 141 -9.59 -7.85 -16.29
CA ARG A 141 -10.96 -7.31 -16.26
C ARG A 141 -11.39 -6.83 -14.87
N MET A 142 -10.75 -7.29 -13.80
CA MET A 142 -11.07 -6.89 -12.43
C MET A 142 -10.44 -5.55 -12.01
N THR A 143 -9.57 -4.95 -12.83
CA THR A 143 -8.95 -3.63 -12.55
C THR A 143 -9.90 -2.46 -12.82
N SER A 144 -11.03 -2.71 -13.47
CA SER A 144 -12.06 -1.72 -13.74
C SER A 144 -13.44 -2.29 -13.38
N ARG A 145 -14.40 -1.39 -13.21
CA ARG A 145 -15.80 -1.74 -13.00
C ARG A 145 -16.65 -1.03 -14.04
N PRO A 146 -17.70 -1.68 -14.58
CA PRO A 146 -18.61 -1.01 -15.48
C PRO A 146 -19.25 0.18 -14.74
N MET A 147 -19.27 1.34 -15.40
CA MET A 147 -19.92 2.51 -14.83
C MET A 147 -21.43 2.28 -14.72
N ARG A 148 -22.02 2.76 -13.63
CA ARG A 148 -23.46 2.70 -13.43
C ARG A 148 -24.15 3.64 -14.42
N ALA A 149 -25.12 3.16 -15.19
CA ALA A 149 -25.91 4.03 -16.06
C ALA A 149 -26.61 5.17 -15.27
N PRO A 150 -26.74 6.39 -15.85
CA PRO A 150 -26.31 6.80 -17.18
C PRO A 150 -24.86 7.35 -17.24
N TRP A 151 -24.06 7.14 -16.21
CA TRP A 151 -22.73 7.77 -16.09
C TRP A 151 -21.69 7.12 -17.02
N THR A 152 -20.86 7.94 -17.66
CA THR A 152 -19.73 7.57 -18.53
C THR A 152 -18.57 8.57 -18.32
N LEU A 153 -17.33 8.19 -18.65
CA LEU A 153 -16.10 8.98 -18.47
C LEU A 153 -15.62 9.54 -19.82
#